data_AF-A0A3D3ADB4-F1
#
_entry.id   AF-A0A3D3ADB4-F1
#
_cell.length_a   1.000
_cell.length_b   1.000
_cell.length_c   1.000
_cell.angle_alpha   90.00
_cell.angle_beta   90.00
_cell.angle_gamma   90.00
#
_symmetry.space_group_name_H-M   'P 1'
#
loop_
_entity.id
_entity.type
_entity.pdbx_description
1 polymer ?
#
loop_
_entity_poly.entity_id
_entity_poly.type
_entity_poly.pdbx_seq_one_letter_code
_entity_poly.pdbx_strand_id
1 'polypeptide(L)'
;SLQGRALADGLWRMTMHDLRDFGVGKHQNIDDTPAGGGPGMVLRADVAAAAVDHVTAQNPLPVILPSPRGVPFTQSLAQEWAKGDGLIFICNRFEGVDERFIAARQPLEVSLGDYVLGGGEIAAMVMLEAILRLVPGVMGKLESGADESFSPANDGLLEYPQYTRPQSFEGLDIPDVVTGGDHKKLAAWRRAQSESLTQKRRADLWADFLKRKK
;
A
#
# COMPACT_ATOMS: atom_id res chain seq x y z
N SER A 1 -14.18 7.60 8.57
CA SER A 1 -12.98 6.76 8.74
C SER A 1 -11.84 7.60 9.31
N LEU A 2 -10.71 6.98 9.68
CA LEU A 2 -9.51 7.67 10.16
C LEU A 2 -9.00 8.67 9.10
N GLN A 3 -8.90 8.21 7.86
CA GLN A 3 -8.44 9.00 6.71
C GLN A 3 -9.37 10.19 6.43
N GLY A 4 -10.69 10.00 6.53
CA GLY A 4 -11.65 11.09 6.32
C GLY A 4 -11.57 12.19 7.40
N ARG A 5 -11.30 11.82 8.66
CA ARG A 5 -11.04 12.79 9.73
C ARG A 5 -9.74 13.56 9.46
N ALA A 6 -8.67 12.84 9.17
CA ALA A 6 -7.38 13.43 8.83
C ALA A 6 -7.44 14.39 7.62
N LEU A 7 -8.32 14.10 6.66
CA LEU A 7 -8.58 15.00 5.52
C LEU A 7 -9.24 16.30 5.98
N ALA A 8 -10.27 16.20 6.84
CA ALA A 8 -10.97 17.35 7.40
C ALA A 8 -10.05 18.21 8.30
N ASP A 9 -9.14 17.56 9.02
CA ASP A 9 -8.13 18.21 9.87
C ASP A 9 -6.94 18.77 9.06
N GLY A 10 -6.93 18.56 7.73
CA GLY A 10 -5.91 19.10 6.83
C GLY A 10 -4.55 18.40 6.89
N LEU A 11 -4.48 17.19 7.47
CA LEU A 11 -3.24 16.41 7.59
C LEU A 11 -2.76 15.83 6.26
N TRP A 12 -3.66 15.69 5.30
CA TRP A 12 -3.34 15.29 3.94
C TRP A 12 -4.34 15.92 2.96
N ARG A 13 -4.01 15.89 1.67
CA ARG A 13 -4.87 16.38 0.58
C ARG A 13 -4.79 15.44 -0.61
N MET A 14 -5.82 15.46 -1.44
CA MET A 14 -5.87 14.71 -2.68
C MET A 14 -6.52 15.55 -3.77
N THR A 15 -5.87 15.57 -4.93
CA THR A 15 -6.40 16.17 -6.14
C THR A 15 -6.57 15.05 -7.16
N MET A 16 -7.72 15.01 -7.82
CA MET A 16 -7.98 14.04 -8.89
C MET A 16 -7.98 14.78 -10.23
N HIS A 17 -7.30 14.20 -11.21
CA HIS A 17 -7.26 14.70 -12.58
C HIS A 17 -7.83 13.63 -13.50
N ASP A 18 -8.81 13.97 -14.34
CA ASP A 18 -9.35 13.04 -15.33
C ASP A 18 -8.39 12.97 -16.52
N LEU A 19 -7.95 11.77 -16.89
CA LEU A 19 -7.10 11.56 -18.07
C LEU A 19 -7.78 12.03 -19.36
N ARG A 20 -9.13 12.05 -19.40
CA ARG A 20 -9.89 12.53 -20.57
C ARG A 20 -9.65 14.01 -20.86
N ASP A 21 -9.27 14.81 -19.87
CA ASP A 21 -8.91 16.23 -20.09
C ASP A 21 -7.68 16.37 -21.00
N PHE A 22 -6.86 15.32 -21.10
CA PHE A 22 -5.68 15.23 -21.95
C PHE A 22 -5.91 14.35 -23.19
N GLY A 23 -7.14 13.85 -23.38
CA GLY A 23 -7.51 12.94 -24.46
C GLY A 23 -7.48 13.62 -25.83
N VAL A 24 -7.29 12.82 -26.88
CA VAL A 24 -7.09 13.32 -28.24
C VAL A 24 -8.41 13.34 -29.03
N GLY A 25 -8.60 14.44 -29.78
CA GLY A 25 -9.74 14.62 -30.68
C GLY A 25 -11.05 14.94 -29.97
N LYS A 26 -12.13 15.02 -30.76
CA LYS A 26 -13.47 15.44 -30.28
C LYS A 26 -14.02 14.56 -29.15
N HIS A 27 -13.64 13.29 -29.10
CA HIS A 27 -14.14 12.31 -28.14
C HIS A 27 -13.22 12.11 -26.92
N GLN A 28 -12.13 12.88 -26.82
CA GLN A 28 -11.17 12.77 -25.72
C GLN A 28 -10.66 11.33 -25.55
N ASN A 29 -10.24 10.70 -26.65
CA ASN A 29 -9.75 9.33 -26.62
C ASN A 29 -8.42 9.27 -25.86
N ILE A 30 -8.35 8.38 -24.87
CA ILE A 30 -7.17 8.20 -24.03
C ILE A 30 -6.38 6.93 -24.40
N ASP A 31 -7.04 6.01 -25.11
CA ASP A 31 -6.56 4.69 -25.46
C ASP A 31 -6.62 4.45 -26.96
N ASP A 32 -5.86 3.45 -27.43
CA ASP A 32 -5.91 2.96 -28.81
C ASP A 32 -5.62 1.45 -28.85
N THR A 33 -5.89 0.83 -30.00
CA THR A 33 -5.62 -0.58 -30.26
C THR A 33 -4.14 -0.94 -30.12
N PRO A 34 -3.82 -2.13 -29.56
CA PRO A 34 -2.42 -2.57 -29.44
C PRO A 34 -1.72 -2.69 -30.80
N ALA A 35 -0.53 -2.11 -30.90
CA ALA A 35 0.34 -2.35 -32.06
C ALA A 35 0.79 -3.82 -32.09
N GLY A 36 0.58 -4.49 -33.22
CA GLY A 36 0.79 -5.95 -33.36
C GLY A 36 -0.49 -6.78 -33.20
N GLY A 37 -1.63 -6.15 -32.91
CA GLY A 37 -2.92 -6.81 -32.74
C GLY A 37 -3.10 -7.41 -31.35
N GLY A 38 -4.29 -7.97 -31.10
CA GLY A 38 -4.70 -8.50 -29.81
C GLY A 38 -6.03 -7.89 -29.35
N PRO A 39 -6.72 -8.54 -28.39
CA PRO A 39 -7.88 -7.94 -27.76
C PRO A 39 -7.48 -6.76 -26.86
N GLY A 40 -8.45 -5.91 -26.52
CA GLY A 40 -8.25 -4.83 -25.57
C GLY A 40 -7.72 -3.53 -26.18
N MET A 41 -7.34 -2.61 -25.31
CA MET A 41 -6.87 -1.26 -25.63
C MET A 41 -5.61 -0.96 -24.79
N VAL A 42 -4.81 0.02 -25.21
CA VAL A 42 -3.62 0.47 -24.49
C VAL A 42 -3.73 1.97 -24.24
N LEU A 43 -3.47 2.41 -23.00
CA LEU A 43 -3.41 3.83 -22.68
C LEU A 43 -2.27 4.49 -23.46
N ARG A 44 -2.60 5.54 -24.21
CA ARG A 44 -1.67 6.19 -25.13
C ARG A 44 -0.56 6.93 -24.39
N ALA A 45 0.66 6.87 -24.94
CA ALA A 45 1.82 7.53 -24.36
C ALA A 45 1.69 9.07 -24.30
N ASP A 46 1.11 9.68 -25.34
CA ASP A 46 0.97 11.13 -25.44
C ASP A 46 -0.01 11.69 -24.40
N VAL A 47 -1.12 10.98 -24.17
CA VAL A 47 -2.12 11.33 -23.15
C VAL A 47 -1.54 11.17 -21.74
N ALA A 48 -0.93 10.01 -21.46
CA ALA A 48 -0.30 9.74 -20.17
C ALA A 48 0.81 10.76 -19.84
N ALA A 49 1.67 11.06 -20.82
CA ALA A 49 2.74 12.05 -20.66
C ALA A 49 2.17 13.46 -20.41
N ALA A 50 1.18 13.90 -21.19
CA ALA A 50 0.58 15.22 -21.02
C ALA A 50 -0.04 15.40 -19.62
N ALA A 51 -0.74 14.38 -19.12
CA ALA A 51 -1.33 14.40 -17.78
C ALA A 51 -0.26 14.48 -16.69
N VAL A 52 0.76 13.61 -16.76
CA VAL A 52 1.83 13.57 -15.75
C VAL A 52 2.67 14.85 -15.79
N ASP A 53 3.02 15.34 -16.98
CA ASP A 53 3.79 16.58 -17.15
C ASP A 53 3.03 17.79 -16.60
N HIS A 54 1.71 17.85 -16.81
CA HIS A 54 0.87 18.93 -16.27
C HIS A 54 0.87 18.96 -14.73
N VAL A 55 0.74 17.80 -14.09
CA VAL A 55 0.71 17.70 -12.62
C VAL A 55 2.10 17.92 -12.02
N THR A 56 3.13 17.31 -12.62
CA THR A 56 4.52 17.40 -12.13
C THR A 56 5.14 18.79 -12.30
N ALA A 57 4.73 19.55 -13.32
CA ALA A 57 5.15 20.95 -13.48
C ALA A 57 4.71 21.85 -12.30
N GLN A 58 3.61 21.49 -11.64
CA GLN A 58 3.09 22.22 -10.48
C GLN A 58 3.58 21.62 -9.15
N ASN A 59 3.77 20.29 -9.12
CA ASN A 59 4.14 19.53 -7.94
C ASN A 59 5.18 18.46 -8.33
N PRO A 60 6.50 18.71 -8.18
CA PRO A 60 7.54 17.78 -8.58
C PRO A 60 7.66 16.59 -7.61
N LEU A 61 6.61 15.76 -7.55
CA LEU A 61 6.49 14.60 -6.68
C LEU A 61 6.80 13.30 -7.46
N PRO A 62 7.20 12.23 -6.74
CA PRO A 62 7.38 10.92 -7.36
C PRO A 62 6.10 10.41 -8.04
N VAL A 63 6.24 9.88 -9.26
CA VAL A 63 5.15 9.30 -10.03
C VAL A 63 5.14 7.79 -9.85
N ILE A 64 4.02 7.27 -9.36
CA ILE A 64 3.78 5.85 -9.12
C ILE A 64 2.82 5.32 -10.18
N LEU A 65 3.20 4.22 -10.82
CA LEU A 65 2.38 3.48 -11.76
C LEU A 65 2.00 2.13 -11.13
N PRO A 66 0.75 1.94 -10.68
CA PRO A 66 0.28 0.63 -10.28
C PRO A 66 0.40 -0.36 -11.45
N SER A 67 1.17 -1.42 -11.26
CA SER A 67 1.50 -2.38 -12.31
C SER A 67 1.89 -3.72 -11.67
N PRO A 68 1.34 -4.87 -12.13
CA PRO A 68 1.76 -6.18 -11.61
C PRO A 68 3.22 -6.51 -11.96
N ARG A 69 3.85 -5.77 -12.88
CA ARG A 69 5.28 -5.87 -13.23
C ARG A 69 6.20 -5.14 -12.24
N GLY A 70 5.61 -4.29 -11.40
CA GLY A 70 6.33 -3.40 -10.51
C GLY A 70 6.97 -4.09 -9.32
N VAL A 71 7.75 -3.33 -8.55
CA VAL A 71 8.25 -3.80 -7.26
C VAL A 71 7.08 -4.07 -6.31
N PRO A 72 7.12 -5.12 -5.47
CA PRO A 72 6.05 -5.36 -4.51
C PRO A 72 5.89 -4.20 -3.53
N PHE A 73 4.66 -3.76 -3.31
CA PHE A 73 4.33 -2.81 -2.27
C PHE A 73 4.50 -3.48 -0.90
N THR A 74 5.26 -2.85 -0.01
CA THR A 74 5.58 -3.38 1.31
C THR A 74 5.32 -2.36 2.41
N GLN A 75 5.23 -2.83 3.65
CA GLN A 75 5.11 -1.94 4.81
C GLN A 75 6.29 -0.95 4.92
N SER A 76 7.48 -1.35 4.46
CA SER A 76 8.64 -0.44 4.41
C SER A 76 8.43 0.72 3.44
N LEU A 77 7.89 0.45 2.23
CA LEU A 77 7.58 1.50 1.27
C LEU A 77 6.48 2.43 1.80
N ALA A 78 5.45 1.88 2.45
CA ALA A 78 4.41 2.69 3.08
C ALA A 78 4.98 3.66 4.13
N GLN A 79 5.90 3.17 4.97
CA GLN A 79 6.59 3.97 5.99
C GLN A 79 7.53 5.02 5.42
N GLU A 80 8.21 4.70 4.31
CA GLU A 80 9.06 5.65 3.60
C GLU A 80 8.21 6.77 3.00
N TRP A 81 7.18 6.44 2.25
CA TRP A 81 6.32 7.40 1.58
C TRP A 81 5.49 8.25 2.54
N ALA A 82 5.12 7.73 3.70
CA ALA A 82 4.42 8.50 4.73
C ALA A 82 5.26 9.64 5.34
N LYS A 83 6.59 9.62 5.14
CA LYS A 83 7.51 10.69 5.56
C LYS A 83 7.78 11.71 4.46
N GLY A 84 7.38 11.42 3.21
CA GLY A 84 7.61 12.28 2.05
C GLY A 84 6.55 13.36 1.89
N ASP A 85 6.78 14.26 0.94
CA ASP A 85 5.89 15.41 0.68
C ASP A 85 4.61 15.05 -0.09
N GLY A 86 4.56 13.87 -0.72
CA GLY A 86 3.42 13.39 -1.48
C GLY A 86 3.82 12.45 -2.61
N LEU A 87 2.81 11.97 -3.35
CA LEU A 87 2.96 11.06 -4.49
C LEU A 87 1.95 11.44 -5.57
N ILE A 88 2.28 11.13 -6.83
CA ILE A 88 1.35 11.19 -7.96
C ILE A 88 1.08 9.75 -8.40
N PHE A 89 -0.19 9.35 -8.48
CA PHE A 89 -0.57 8.04 -9.01
C PHE A 89 -1.13 8.19 -10.42
N ILE A 90 -0.51 7.53 -11.41
CA ILE A 90 -1.09 7.35 -12.73
C ILE A 90 -1.78 5.98 -12.80
N CYS A 91 -3.08 5.98 -12.57
CA CYS A 91 -3.87 4.75 -12.59
C CYS A 91 -4.13 4.31 -14.03
N ASN A 92 -3.48 3.22 -14.45
CA ASN A 92 -3.73 2.60 -15.75
C ASN A 92 -5.04 1.78 -15.75
N ARG A 93 -5.54 1.53 -16.96
CA ARG A 93 -6.62 0.58 -17.27
C ARG A 93 -6.25 -0.19 -18.52
N PHE A 94 -7.19 -1.01 -19.01
CA PHE A 94 -7.05 -1.77 -20.24
C PHE A 94 -5.91 -2.79 -20.13
N GLU A 95 -5.16 -3.04 -21.20
CA GLU A 95 -3.96 -3.91 -21.18
C GLU A 95 -2.75 -3.25 -20.49
N GLY A 96 -2.87 -1.95 -20.17
CA GLY A 96 -1.82 -1.17 -19.52
C GLY A 96 -1.58 0.17 -20.22
N VAL A 97 -0.36 0.70 -20.04
CA VAL A 97 0.11 1.93 -20.67
C VAL A 97 1.21 1.63 -21.67
N ASP A 98 1.26 2.41 -22.74
CA ASP A 98 2.30 2.31 -23.75
C ASP A 98 3.72 2.36 -23.14
N GLU A 99 4.54 1.38 -23.47
CA GLU A 99 5.89 1.19 -22.90
C GLU A 99 6.79 2.43 -23.11
N ARG A 100 6.56 3.22 -24.15
CA ARG A 100 7.34 4.44 -24.42
C ARG A 100 7.12 5.51 -23.36
N PHE A 101 5.92 5.57 -22.75
CA PHE A 101 5.69 6.45 -21.61
C PHE A 101 6.53 6.02 -20.41
N ILE A 102 6.57 4.72 -20.12
CA ILE A 102 7.39 4.16 -19.02
C ILE A 102 8.87 4.47 -19.27
N ALA A 103 9.36 4.22 -20.49
CA ALA A 103 10.75 4.50 -20.84
C ALA A 103 11.11 6.01 -20.74
N ALA A 104 10.19 6.90 -21.13
CA ALA A 104 10.44 8.34 -21.22
C ALA A 104 10.21 9.11 -19.92
N ARG A 105 9.38 8.61 -19.00
CA ARG A 105 9.06 9.27 -17.73
C ARG A 105 9.48 8.50 -16.49
N GLN A 106 9.86 7.23 -16.67
CA GLN A 106 10.37 6.35 -15.61
C GLN A 106 9.53 6.41 -14.32
N PRO A 107 8.20 6.27 -14.40
CA PRO A 107 7.40 6.16 -13.19
C PRO A 107 7.83 4.91 -12.42
N LEU A 108 7.75 4.95 -11.10
CA LEU A 108 8.01 3.78 -10.29
C LEU A 108 6.83 2.81 -10.44
N GLU A 109 7.05 1.70 -11.13
CA GLU A 109 6.08 0.62 -11.22
C GLU A 109 5.96 -0.09 -9.87
N VAL A 110 4.74 -0.24 -9.34
CA VAL A 110 4.49 -0.88 -8.04
C VAL A 110 3.34 -1.89 -8.12
N SER A 111 3.60 -3.10 -7.66
CA SER A 111 2.66 -4.22 -7.64
C SER A 111 2.06 -4.42 -6.25
N LEU A 112 0.76 -4.72 -6.16
CA LEU A 112 0.15 -5.15 -4.89
C LEU A 112 0.33 -6.64 -4.60
N GLY A 113 0.84 -7.41 -5.56
CA GLY A 113 1.04 -8.85 -5.44
C GLY A 113 0.71 -9.59 -6.73
N ASP A 114 0.81 -10.92 -6.66
CA ASP A 114 0.75 -11.81 -7.82
C ASP A 114 -0.69 -12.13 -8.24
N TYR A 115 -1.45 -11.09 -8.59
CA TYR A 115 -2.82 -11.15 -9.08
C TYR A 115 -3.14 -9.93 -9.94
N VAL A 116 -4.26 -9.99 -10.68
CA VAL A 116 -4.65 -8.93 -11.63
C VAL A 116 -5.92 -8.23 -11.15
N LEU A 117 -5.92 -6.89 -11.25
CA LEU A 117 -7.08 -6.02 -10.98
C LEU A 117 -7.57 -5.40 -12.28
N GLY A 118 -8.82 -4.92 -12.30
CA GLY A 118 -9.40 -4.26 -13.48
C GLY A 118 -8.85 -2.85 -13.78
N GLY A 119 -8.04 -2.29 -12.88
CA GLY A 119 -7.45 -0.96 -13.02
C GLY A 119 -6.59 -0.57 -11.83
N GLY A 120 -5.73 0.43 -12.02
CA GLY A 120 -4.79 0.92 -11.01
C GLY A 120 -5.44 1.70 -9.86
N GLU A 121 -6.71 2.08 -9.96
CA GLU A 121 -7.38 2.90 -8.94
C GLU A 121 -7.50 2.18 -7.60
N ILE A 122 -7.90 0.91 -7.61
CA ILE A 122 -7.96 0.09 -6.39
C ILE A 122 -6.56 -0.09 -5.80
N ALA A 123 -5.54 -0.25 -6.66
CA ALA A 123 -4.17 -0.36 -6.20
C ALA A 123 -3.66 0.93 -5.55
N ALA A 124 -3.95 2.09 -6.15
CA ALA A 124 -3.67 3.39 -5.55
C ALA A 124 -4.42 3.58 -4.22
N MET A 125 -5.69 3.19 -4.13
CA MET A 125 -6.47 3.30 -2.89
C MET A 125 -5.88 2.43 -1.76
N VAL A 126 -5.44 1.21 -2.05
CA VAL A 126 -4.79 0.33 -1.06
C VAL A 126 -3.47 0.94 -0.59
N MET A 127 -2.64 1.44 -1.52
CA MET A 127 -1.39 2.10 -1.16
C MET A 127 -1.64 3.35 -0.31
N LEU A 128 -2.58 4.21 -0.72
CA LEU A 128 -2.98 5.40 0.02
C LEU A 128 -3.49 5.06 1.43
N GLU A 129 -4.28 4.00 1.58
CA GLU A 129 -4.77 3.55 2.89
C GLU A 129 -3.62 3.23 3.84
N ALA A 130 -2.65 2.43 3.37
CA ALA A 130 -1.48 2.01 4.13
C ALA A 130 -0.50 3.15 4.44
N ILE A 131 -0.33 4.10 3.51
CA ILE A 131 0.55 5.28 3.69
C ILE A 131 -0.09 6.27 4.65
N LEU A 132 -1.34 6.68 4.40
CA LEU A 132 -1.98 7.77 5.11
C LEU A 132 -2.16 7.47 6.59
N ARG A 133 -2.41 6.21 6.96
CA ARG A 133 -2.48 5.82 8.38
C ARG A 133 -1.16 6.08 9.13
N LEU A 134 -0.02 6.07 8.44
CA LEU A 134 1.32 6.28 9.01
C LEU A 134 1.73 7.77 9.05
N VAL A 135 0.96 8.65 8.41
CA VAL A 135 1.22 10.10 8.45
C VAL A 135 1.06 10.61 9.89
N PRO A 136 2.01 11.40 10.42
CA PRO A 136 1.94 11.92 11.77
C PRO A 136 0.62 12.66 12.05
N GLY A 137 -0.05 12.30 13.15
CA GLY A 137 -1.35 12.86 13.54
C GLY A 137 -2.57 12.14 12.96
N VAL A 138 -2.42 11.25 11.97
CA VAL A 138 -3.54 10.48 11.43
C VAL A 138 -3.94 9.38 12.38
N MET A 139 -3.00 8.50 12.75
CA MET A 139 -3.19 7.59 13.87
C MET A 139 -3.07 8.32 15.20
N GLY A 140 -3.87 7.90 16.18
CA GLY A 140 -3.86 8.46 17.54
C GLY A 140 -2.53 8.22 18.28
N LYS A 141 -2.47 7.20 19.14
CA LYS A 141 -1.23 6.89 19.88
C LYS A 141 -0.21 6.23 18.96
N LEU A 142 1.01 6.77 18.93
CA LEU A 142 2.17 6.23 18.19
C LEU A 142 2.47 4.76 18.54
N GLU A 143 2.18 4.36 19.79
CA GLU A 143 2.37 2.99 20.29
C GLU A 143 1.57 1.95 19.50
N SER A 144 0.44 2.33 18.88
CA SER A 144 -0.40 1.41 18.11
C SER A 144 0.26 0.85 16.86
N GLY A 145 1.28 1.52 16.30
CA GLY A 145 1.99 1.05 15.11
C GLY A 145 3.21 0.15 15.38
N ALA A 146 3.66 0.06 16.63
CA ALA A 146 4.90 -0.65 16.96
C ALA A 146 4.73 -2.18 16.93
N ASP A 147 3.62 -2.70 17.43
CA ASP A 147 3.39 -4.14 17.54
C ASP A 147 2.72 -4.77 16.31
N GLU A 148 2.44 -3.98 15.27
CA GLU A 148 1.73 -4.44 14.07
C GLU A 148 2.54 -5.46 13.25
N SER A 149 1.80 -6.24 12.46
CA SER A 149 2.40 -7.15 11.49
C SER A 149 3.33 -6.40 10.52
N PHE A 150 4.49 -6.99 10.23
CA PHE A 150 5.51 -6.48 9.31
C PHE A 150 6.21 -5.20 9.77
N SER A 151 5.87 -4.65 10.94
CA SER A 151 6.54 -3.46 11.46
C SER A 151 8.02 -3.76 11.78
N PRO A 152 8.93 -2.77 11.65
CA PRO A 152 10.31 -2.92 12.09
C PRO A 152 10.44 -3.21 13.59
N ALA A 153 9.57 -2.64 14.42
CA ALA A 153 9.57 -2.85 15.87
C ALA A 153 9.13 -4.27 16.28
N ASN A 154 8.40 -4.96 15.41
CA ASN A 154 8.05 -6.38 15.54
C ASN A 154 8.95 -7.28 14.66
N ASP A 155 10.16 -6.84 14.32
CA ASP A 155 11.14 -7.57 13.49
C ASP A 155 10.60 -8.07 12.13
N GLY A 156 9.58 -7.42 11.58
CA GLY A 156 8.92 -7.85 10.35
C GLY A 156 8.05 -9.10 10.48
N LEU A 157 7.74 -9.55 11.70
CA LEU A 157 6.91 -10.72 11.98
C LEU A 157 5.41 -10.40 11.92
N LEU A 158 4.57 -11.44 11.94
CA LEU A 158 3.12 -11.29 12.14
C LEU A 158 2.82 -10.88 13.59
N GLU A 159 1.75 -10.13 13.78
CA GLU A 159 1.26 -9.77 15.11
C GLU A 159 0.73 -11.00 15.87
N TYR A 160 0.79 -10.93 17.19
CA TYR A 160 0.23 -11.95 18.09
C TYR A 160 -1.31 -11.98 18.02
N PRO A 161 -1.95 -13.08 18.45
CA PRO A 161 -3.41 -13.15 18.47
C PRO A 161 -4.00 -12.16 19.48
N GLN A 162 -5.02 -11.45 19.04
CA GLN A 162 -5.75 -10.46 19.83
C GLN A 162 -7.00 -11.09 20.45
N TYR A 163 -7.31 -10.70 21.68
CA TYR A 163 -8.49 -11.16 22.42
C TYR A 163 -9.23 -9.96 22.99
N THR A 164 -10.55 -10.05 23.01
CA THR A 164 -11.42 -9.07 23.66
C THR A 164 -12.58 -9.79 24.32
N ARG A 165 -13.36 -9.07 25.12
CA ARG A 165 -14.53 -9.63 25.82
C ARG A 165 -15.53 -10.21 24.82
N PRO A 166 -16.28 -11.26 25.18
CA PRO A 166 -16.36 -11.91 26.51
C PRO A 166 -15.17 -12.84 26.84
N GLN A 167 -15.04 -13.23 28.11
CA GLN A 167 -13.95 -14.11 28.58
C GLN A 167 -13.98 -15.50 27.94
N SER A 168 -15.17 -16.01 27.63
CA SER A 168 -15.38 -17.31 26.98
C SER A 168 -16.32 -17.14 25.79
N PHE A 169 -15.94 -17.70 24.64
CA PHE A 169 -16.77 -17.75 23.44
C PHE A 169 -16.79 -19.19 22.92
N GLU A 170 -17.96 -19.84 22.92
CA GLU A 170 -18.12 -21.22 22.45
C GLU A 170 -17.18 -22.24 23.11
N GLY A 171 -16.84 -22.04 24.39
CA GLY A 171 -15.90 -22.88 25.14
C GLY A 171 -14.43 -22.59 24.85
N LEU A 172 -14.13 -21.52 24.10
CA LEU A 172 -12.79 -21.00 23.89
C LEU A 172 -12.56 -19.82 24.83
N ASP A 173 -11.74 -20.04 25.86
CA ASP A 173 -11.41 -19.04 26.86
C ASP A 173 -10.25 -18.14 26.41
N ILE A 174 -10.30 -16.86 26.80
CA ILE A 174 -9.13 -15.97 26.71
C ILE A 174 -8.03 -16.54 27.62
N PRO A 175 -6.79 -16.74 27.12
CA PRO A 175 -5.71 -17.29 27.94
C PRO A 175 -5.46 -16.48 29.21
N ASP A 176 -5.24 -17.15 30.35
CA ASP A 176 -5.04 -16.49 31.65
C ASP A 176 -3.90 -15.46 31.65
N VAL A 177 -2.85 -15.68 30.84
CA VAL A 177 -1.75 -14.72 30.70
C VAL A 177 -2.17 -13.38 30.09
N VAL A 178 -3.25 -13.36 29.30
CA VAL A 178 -3.81 -12.15 28.68
C VAL A 178 -4.63 -11.34 29.70
N THR A 179 -5.24 -11.99 30.69
CA THR A 179 -6.09 -11.35 31.71
C THR A 179 -5.43 -11.22 33.08
N GLY A 180 -4.30 -11.87 33.32
CA GLY A 180 -3.64 -11.98 34.62
C GLY A 180 -2.84 -10.76 35.09
N GLY A 181 -2.82 -9.66 34.33
CA GLY A 181 -2.22 -8.37 34.72
C GLY A 181 -0.68 -8.31 34.78
N ASP A 182 0.03 -9.42 34.59
CA ASP A 182 1.49 -9.46 34.53
C ASP A 182 1.99 -9.02 33.14
N HIS A 183 2.33 -7.74 33.01
CA HIS A 183 2.79 -7.14 31.75
C HIS A 183 4.04 -7.82 31.18
N LYS A 184 4.95 -8.33 32.03
CA LYS A 184 6.19 -8.99 31.57
C LYS A 184 5.87 -10.36 30.99
N LYS A 185 5.02 -11.15 31.64
CA LYS A 185 4.55 -12.43 31.11
C LYS A 185 3.73 -12.23 29.84
N LEU A 186 2.88 -11.20 29.79
CA LEU A 186 2.09 -10.89 28.61
C LEU A 186 2.98 -10.52 27.42
N ALA A 187 3.98 -9.66 27.60
CA ALA A 187 4.92 -9.30 26.54
C ALA A 187 5.70 -10.52 26.02
N ALA A 188 6.22 -11.37 26.91
CA ALA A 188 6.91 -12.60 26.54
C ALA A 188 5.99 -13.57 25.77
N TRP A 189 4.74 -13.73 26.24
CA TRP A 189 3.75 -14.58 25.58
C TRP A 189 3.38 -14.04 24.19
N ARG A 190 3.14 -12.73 24.06
CA ARG A 190 2.87 -12.06 22.78
C ARG A 190 3.99 -12.31 21.79
N ARG A 191 5.25 -12.13 22.22
CA ARG A 191 6.40 -12.40 21.37
C ARG A 191 6.46 -13.86 20.92
N ALA A 192 6.30 -14.81 21.83
CA ALA A 192 6.29 -16.23 21.50
C ALA A 192 5.17 -16.60 20.51
N GLN A 193 3.98 -16.01 20.65
CA GLN A 193 2.88 -16.21 19.71
C GLN A 193 3.16 -15.62 18.33
N SER A 194 3.71 -14.41 18.27
CA SER A 194 4.12 -13.76 17.01
C SER A 194 5.13 -14.62 16.24
N GLU A 195 6.17 -15.11 16.93
CA GLU A 195 7.18 -15.99 16.33
C GLU A 195 6.56 -17.32 15.85
N SER A 196 5.77 -17.98 16.69
CA SER A 196 5.11 -19.24 16.35
C SER A 196 4.14 -19.10 15.16
N LEU A 197 3.35 -18.02 15.13
CA LEU A 197 2.41 -17.73 14.06
C LEU A 197 3.13 -17.46 12.74
N THR A 198 4.21 -16.69 12.79
CA THR A 198 5.03 -16.36 11.62
C THR A 198 5.69 -17.60 11.06
N GLN A 199 6.33 -18.42 11.91
CA GLN A 199 6.92 -19.69 11.51
C GLN A 199 5.90 -20.61 10.83
N LYS A 200 4.66 -20.65 11.33
CA LYS A 200 3.60 -21.52 10.81
C LYS A 200 2.98 -21.00 9.50
N ARG A 201 2.79 -19.69 9.35
CA ARG A 201 1.99 -19.11 8.25
C ARG A 201 2.80 -18.39 7.17
N ARG A 202 4.00 -17.91 7.51
CA ARG A 202 4.87 -17.08 6.66
C ARG A 202 6.32 -17.51 6.82
N ALA A 203 6.60 -18.72 6.31
CA ALA A 203 7.95 -19.32 6.36
C ALA A 203 9.01 -18.43 5.69
N ASP A 204 8.61 -17.64 4.69
CA ASP A 204 9.42 -16.60 4.06
C ASP A 204 9.88 -15.52 5.06
N LEU A 205 8.93 -14.92 5.80
CA LEU A 205 9.25 -13.90 6.82
C LEU A 205 10.06 -14.49 7.97
N TRP A 206 9.77 -15.74 8.36
CA TRP A 206 10.53 -16.44 9.39
C TRP A 206 11.99 -16.68 8.98
N ALA A 207 12.22 -17.09 7.73
CA ALA A 207 13.57 -17.29 7.21
C ALA A 207 14.36 -15.97 7.20
N ASP A 208 13.73 -14.87 6.81
CA ASP A 208 14.38 -13.55 6.81
C ASP A 208 14.65 -13.02 8.21
N PHE A 209 13.76 -13.25 9.16
CA PHE A 209 14.00 -12.97 10.58
C PHE A 209 15.23 -13.72 11.11
N LEU A 210 15.36 -15.02 10.82
CA LEU A 210 16.51 -15.81 11.24
C LEU A 210 17.83 -15.34 10.60
N LYS A 211 17.81 -14.83 9.36
CA LYS A 211 18.98 -14.24 8.71
C LYS A 211 19.42 -12.95 9.40
N ARG A 212 18.48 -12.08 9.77
CA ARG A 212 18.77 -10.79 10.45
C ARG A 212 19.31 -10.95 11.87
N LYS A 213 19.02 -12.07 12.53
CA LYS A 213 19.45 -12.36 13.91
C LYS A 213 20.87 -12.94 14.00
N LYS A 214 21.44 -13.39 12.88
CA LYS A 214 22.83 -13.87 12.79
C LYS A 214 23.77 -12.71 12.59
#